data_AF-A0A920WBS1-F1
#
_entry.id   AF-A0A920WBS1-F1
#
_cell.length_a   1.000
_cell.length_b   1.000
_cell.length_c   1.000
_cell.angle_alpha   90.00
_cell.angle_beta   90.00
_cell.angle_gamma   90.00
#
_symmetry.space_group_name_H-M   'P 1'
#
loop_
_entity.id
_entity.type
_entity.pdbx_description
1 polymer ?
#
loop_
_entity_poly.entity_id
_entity_poly.type
_entity_poly.pdbx_seq_one_letter_code
_entity_poly.pdbx_strand_id
1 'polypeptide(L)' 'MIRSSQGKTPKIHPTAWVSESAYVVGDVEIGEYSRWGPG' A
#
# COMPACT_ATOMS: atom_id res chain seq x y z
N MET A 1 -2.41 -7.85 -0.06
CA MET A 1 -1.97 -8.11 -1.46
C MET A 1 -1.66 -6.81 -2.21
N ILE A 2 -0.39 -6.64 -2.60
CA ILE A 2 0.09 -5.48 -3.38
C ILE A 2 0.27 -5.93 -4.83
N ARG A 3 -0.29 -5.18 -5.81
CA ARG A 3 -0.11 -5.48 -7.23
C ARG A 3 0.24 -4.22 -8.03
N SER A 4 1.09 -4.40 -9.03
CA SER A 4 1.35 -3.38 -10.05
C SER A 4 0.21 -3.33 -11.07
N SER A 5 -0.24 -2.13 -11.44
CA SER A 5 -1.19 -1.93 -12.55
C SER A 5 -0.60 -0.95 -13.55
N GLN A 6 -0.61 -1.33 -14.83
CA GLN A 6 -0.06 -0.52 -15.93
C GLN A 6 1.40 -0.05 -15.70
N GLY A 7 2.24 -0.93 -15.14
CA GLY A 7 3.64 -0.63 -14.82
C GLY A 7 3.86 0.27 -13.60
N LYS A 8 2.79 0.73 -12.95
CA LYS A 8 2.86 1.52 -11.72
C LYS A 8 2.77 0.61 -10.51
N THR A 9 3.81 0.67 -9.68
CA THR A 9 3.92 -0.08 -8.43
C THR A 9 3.62 0.85 -7.27
N PRO A 10 2.78 0.44 -6.31
CA PRO A 10 2.50 1.24 -5.12
C PRO A 10 3.78 1.59 -4.37
N LYS A 11 3.91 2.85 -3.96
CA LYS A 11 4.99 3.34 -3.10
C LYS A 11 4.51 3.32 -1.67
N ILE A 12 5.17 2.54 -0.83
CA ILE A 12 4.79 2.38 0.57
C ILE A 12 5.96 2.83 1.43
N HIS A 13 5.72 3.83 2.28
CA HIS A 13 6.74 4.29 3.23
C HIS A 13 7.06 3.16 4.22
N PRO A 14 8.34 2.94 4.60
CA PRO A 14 8.73 1.85 5.50
C PRO A 14 8.09 1.91 6.89
N THR A 15 7.63 3.09 7.33
CA THR A 15 6.91 3.25 8.61
C THR A 15 5.42 2.99 8.50
N ALA A 16 4.90 2.82 7.28
CA ALA A 16 3.49 2.55 7.06
C ALA A 16 3.21 1.07 7.33
N TRP A 17 2.07 0.80 7.96
CA TRP A 17 1.60 -0.56 8.19
C TRP A 17 0.45 -0.88 7.26
N VAL A 18 0.60 -1.95 6.48
CA VAL A 18 -0.42 -2.43 5.53
C VAL A 18 -0.77 -3.86 5.90
N SER A 19 -2.06 -4.08 6.22
CA SER A 19 -2.60 -5.40 6.53
C SER A 19 -2.46 -6.35 5.35
N GLU A 20 -2.25 -7.64 5.63
CA GLU A 20 -2.13 -8.68 4.60
C GLU A 20 -3.39 -8.81 3.74
N SER A 21 -4.57 -8.53 4.34
CA SER A 21 -5.87 -8.51 3.68
C SER A 21 -6.10 -7.27 2.81
N ALA A 22 -5.29 -6.22 2.95
CA ALA A 22 -5.45 -4.99 2.18
C ALA A 22 -5.11 -5.22 0.70
N TYR A 23 -5.91 -4.67 -0.21
CA TYR A 23 -5.69 -4.76 -1.65
C TYR A 23 -5.21 -3.41 -2.20
N VAL A 24 -3.93 -3.31 -2.56
CA VAL A 24 -3.30 -2.06 -3.03
C VAL A 24 -2.83 -2.26 -4.47
N VAL A 25 -3.33 -1.43 -5.39
CA VAL A 25 -3.08 -1.59 -6.84
C VAL A 25 -2.83 -0.26 -7.55
N GLY A 26 -1.80 -0.23 -8.39
CA GLY A 26 -1.54 0.89 -9.31
C GLY A 26 -0.72 2.03 -8.70
N ASP A 27 -1.09 3.27 -9.05
CA ASP A 27 -0.39 4.49 -8.66
C ASP A 27 -0.85 4.98 -7.28
N VAL A 28 -0.39 4.30 -6.23
CA VAL A 28 -0.75 4.61 -4.85
C VAL A 28 0.51 4.99 -4.09
N GLU A 29 0.43 6.08 -3.33
CA GLU A 29 1.49 6.52 -2.41
C GLU A 29 0.95 6.48 -0.97
N ILE A 30 1.58 5.65 -0.13
CA ILE A 30 1.25 5.51 1.28
C ILE A 30 2.33 6.23 2.09
N GLY A 31 1.93 7.32 2.74
CA GLY A 31 2.81 8.18 3.52
C GLY A 31 3.22 7.59 4.87
N GLU A 32 4.11 8.30 5.57
CA GLU A 32 4.58 7.92 6.89
C GLU A 32 3.45 7.75 7.92
N TYR A 33 3.66 6.88 8.90
CA TYR A 33 2.70 6.50 9.97
C TYR A 33 1.28 6.13 9.53
N SER A 34 1.08 5.87 8.24
CA SER A 34 -0.21 5.42 7.71
C SER A 34 -0.49 3.99 8.15
N ARG A 35 -1.71 3.73 8.59
CA ARG A 35 -2.21 2.40 8.94
C ARG A 35 -3.35 2.03 8.00
N TRP A 36 -3.20 0.94 7.27
CA TRP A 36 -4.17 0.51 6.27
C TRP A 36 -4.59 -0.94 6.52
N GLY A 37 -5.87 -1.16 6.86
CA GLY A 37 -6.44 -2.46 7.18
C GLY A 37 -7.45 -2.39 8.33
N PRO A 38 -8.22 -3.47 8.59
CA PRO A 38 -9.05 -3.54 9.78
C PRO A 38 -8.15 -3.60 11.01
N GLY A 39 -8.48 -2.79 12.02
CA GLY A 39 -7.80 -2.79 13.32
C GLY A 39 -8.00 -4.09 14.09
#